data_AF-A0A943XT92-F1
#
_entry.id   AF-A0A943XT92-F1
#
_cell.length_a   1.000
_cell.length_b   1.000
_cell.length_c   1.000
_cell.angle_alpha   90.00
_cell.angle_beta   90.00
_cell.angle_gamma   90.00
#
_symmetry.space_group_name_H-M   'P 1'
#
loop_
_entity.id
_entity.type
_entity.pdbx_description
1 polymer ?
#
loop_
_entity_poly.entity_id
_entity_poly.type
_entity_poly.pdbx_seq_one_letter_code
_entity_poly.pdbx_strand_id
1 'polypeptide(L)'
;MNRIRELRLSHNMKQIDLARQLGISQGTLSSWENNKFEPDVASLLALSKIFSVSIDFLLGNDVNLNSNNYLLGRENKKEAPSPVPMLGKDAQKLLDMYDELSAENKDQVMRYVTSIYYVDRANKSAQYSGALAAYEGGTEQHTVSKETAEKVLRRLDDMEKNT
;
A
#
# COMPACT_ATOMS: atom_id res chain seq x y z
N MET A 1 17.23 16.82 10.73
CA MET A 1 16.37 15.70 11.16
C MET A 1 17.13 14.41 10.92
N ASN A 2 17.07 13.45 11.83
CA ASN A 2 17.79 12.18 11.74
C ASN A 2 16.80 11.08 12.19
N ARG A 3 16.54 10.12 11.30
CA ARG A 3 15.50 9.09 11.47
C ARG A 3 15.75 8.17 12.67
N ILE A 4 17.02 7.89 12.99
CA ILE A 4 17.39 7.07 14.15
C ILE A 4 16.97 7.78 15.44
N ARG A 5 17.26 9.08 15.55
CA ARG A 5 16.87 9.88 16.72
C ARG A 5 15.35 9.97 16.86
N GLU A 6 14.64 10.18 15.75
CA GLU A 6 13.18 10.25 15.72
C GLU A 6 12.54 8.95 16.21
N LEU A 7 12.96 7.81 15.65
CA LEU A 7 12.48 6.48 16.04
C LEU A 7 12.82 6.15 17.49
N ARG A 8 14.04 6.49 17.96
CA ARG A 8 14.43 6.28 19.34
C ARG A 8 13.52 7.05 20.30
N LEU A 9 13.21 8.31 19.99
CA LEU A 9 12.34 9.15 20.81
C LEU A 9 10.88 8.68 20.77
N SER A 10 10.36 8.23 19.62
CA SER A 10 9.00 7.68 19.53
C SER A 10 8.82 6.39 20.34
N HIS A 11 9.90 5.64 20.53
CA HIS A 11 9.94 4.46 21.39
C HIS A 11 10.29 4.76 22.86
N ASN A 12 10.35 6.04 23.25
CA ASN A 12 10.71 6.49 24.60
C ASN A 12 12.05 5.95 25.11
N MET A 13 13.01 5.70 24.21
CA MET A 13 14.31 5.13 24.56
C MET A 13 15.34 6.24 24.84
N LYS A 14 16.20 6.06 25.84
CA LYS A 14 17.40 6.90 25.99
C LYS A 14 18.48 6.40 25.02
N GLN A 15 19.45 7.25 24.68
CA GLN A 15 20.57 6.85 23.82
C GLN A 15 21.31 5.62 24.39
N ILE A 16 21.49 5.55 25.70
CA ILE A 16 22.16 4.41 26.34
C ILE A 16 21.38 3.10 26.18
N ASP A 17 20.05 3.16 26.07
CA ASP A 17 19.21 1.96 25.94
C ASP A 17 19.31 1.38 24.52
N LEU A 18 19.20 2.24 23.51
CA LEU A 18 19.36 1.82 22.11
C LEU A 18 20.80 1.37 21.82
N ALA A 19 21.80 2.08 22.35
CA ALA A 19 23.20 1.69 22.22
C ALA A 19 23.46 0.29 22.82
N ARG A 20 22.85 -0.01 23.98
CA ARG A 20 22.92 -1.33 24.60
C ARG A 20 22.28 -2.42 23.73
N GLN A 21 21.13 -2.15 23.11
CA GLN A 21 20.48 -3.11 22.21
C GLN A 21 21.31 -3.38 20.94
N LEU A 22 22.01 -2.37 20.45
CA LEU A 22 22.87 -2.47 19.27
C LEU A 22 24.28 -3.01 19.56
N GLY A 23 24.65 -3.16 20.83
CA GLY A 23 26.00 -3.58 21.22
C GLY A 23 27.09 -2.54 20.92
N ILE A 24 26.73 -1.26 20.90
CA ILE A 24 27.66 -0.14 20.59
C ILE A 24 27.78 0.81 21.79
N SER A 25 28.75 1.73 21.73
CA SER A 25 28.87 2.78 22.73
C SER A 25 27.79 3.87 22.56
N GLN A 26 27.38 4.51 23.66
CA GLN A 26 26.46 5.64 23.61
C GLN A 26 27.05 6.83 22.81
N GLY A 27 28.38 6.98 22.80
CA GLY A 27 29.07 7.98 21.97
C GLY A 27 28.98 7.69 20.47
N THR A 28 29.00 6.41 20.09
CA THR A 28 28.78 5.95 18.71
C THR A 28 27.36 6.32 18.25
N LEU A 29 26.35 5.96 19.04
CA LEU A 29 24.97 6.30 18.72
C LEU A 29 24.76 7.83 18.67
N SER A 30 25.34 8.57 19.60
CA SER A 30 25.27 10.04 19.59
C SER A 30 25.90 10.62 18.31
N SER A 31 27.00 10.04 17.83
CA SER A 31 27.61 10.45 16.56
C SER A 31 26.69 10.18 15.37
N TRP A 32 25.99 9.04 15.34
CA TRP A 32 25.02 8.74 14.30
C TRP A 32 23.84 9.70 14.31
N GLU A 33 23.25 9.96 15.48
CA GLU A 33 22.09 10.86 15.61
C GLU A 33 22.40 12.32 15.30
N ASN A 34 23.67 12.70 15.38
CA ASN A 34 24.17 14.04 15.04
C ASN A 34 24.82 14.09 13.65
N ASN A 35 24.67 13.04 12.82
CA ASN A 35 25.22 12.94 11.46
C ASN A 35 26.75 13.11 11.36
N LYS A 36 27.49 12.81 12.44
CA LYS A 36 28.97 12.88 12.41
C LYS A 36 29.57 11.68 11.70
N PHE A 37 28.93 10.51 11.84
CA PHE A 37 29.29 9.26 11.19
C PHE A 37 28.02 8.52 10.82
N GLU A 38 28.09 7.69 9.79
CA GLU A 38 26.98 6.83 9.39
C GLU A 38 27.09 5.44 10.07
N PRO A 39 25.95 4.78 10.37
CA PRO A 39 25.96 3.39 10.79
C PRO A 39 26.41 2.48 9.62
N ASP A 40 27.08 1.38 9.94
CA ASP A 40 27.39 0.36 8.95
C ASP A 40 26.15 -0.46 8.55
N VAL A 41 26.28 -1.29 7.52
CA VAL A 41 25.17 -2.11 6.99
C VAL A 41 24.61 -3.05 8.06
N ALA A 42 25.47 -3.62 8.90
CA ALA A 42 25.04 -4.51 9.99
C ALA A 42 24.19 -3.74 11.03
N SER A 43 24.62 -2.54 11.41
CA SER A 43 23.87 -1.68 12.33
C SER A 43 22.56 -1.20 11.73
N LEU A 44 22.54 -0.85 10.44
CA LEU A 44 21.31 -0.49 9.73
C LEU A 44 20.30 -1.64 9.72
N LEU A 45 20.75 -2.88 9.49
CA LEU A 45 19.89 -4.06 9.56
C LEU A 45 19.38 -4.34 10.97
N ALA A 46 20.19 -4.08 12.01
CA ALA A 46 19.75 -4.21 13.39
C ALA A 46 18.70 -3.15 13.75
N LEU A 47 18.95 -1.88 13.38
CA LEU A 47 18.01 -0.77 13.55
C LEU A 47 16.68 -1.04 12.83
N SER A 48 16.73 -1.57 11.61
CA SER A 48 15.53 -1.88 10.82
C SER A 48 14.65 -2.90 11.53
N LYS A 49 15.26 -3.90 12.18
CA LYS A 49 14.56 -4.91 12.99
C LYS A 49 14.01 -4.34 14.29
N ILE A 50 14.82 -3.56 15.02
CA ILE A 50 14.41 -2.96 16.31
C ILE A 50 13.18 -2.07 16.12
N PHE A 51 13.16 -1.26 15.06
CA PHE A 51 12.08 -0.30 14.81
C PHE A 51 11.01 -0.81 13.84
N SER A 52 11.16 -2.02 13.30
CA SER A 52 10.24 -2.59 12.30
C SER A 52 10.02 -1.67 11.08
N VAL A 53 11.10 -1.08 10.57
CA VAL A 53 11.12 -0.20 9.39
C VAL A 53 12.05 -0.74 8.31
N SER A 54 11.96 -0.23 7.09
CA SER A 54 12.93 -0.55 6.03
C SER A 54 14.26 0.19 6.24
N ILE A 55 15.35 -0.37 5.70
CA ILE A 55 16.64 0.31 5.68
C ILE A 55 16.56 1.60 4.84
N ASP A 56 15.82 1.60 3.73
CA ASP A 56 15.56 2.80 2.93
C ASP A 56 14.96 3.93 3.76
N PHE A 57 13.98 3.64 4.64
CA PHE A 57 13.42 4.65 5.55
C PHE A 57 14.46 5.23 6.49
N LEU A 58 15.33 4.38 7.06
CA LEU A 58 16.41 4.84 7.96
C LEU A 58 17.40 5.77 7.24
N LEU A 59 17.64 5.51 5.96
CA LEU A 59 18.51 6.31 5.09
C LEU A 59 17.80 7.54 4.49
N GLY A 60 16.49 7.71 4.72
CA GLY A 60 15.69 8.78 4.11
C GLY A 60 15.44 8.61 2.61
N ASN A 61 15.58 7.38 2.10
CA ASN A 61 15.20 6.96 0.76
C ASN A 61 13.81 6.30 0.74
N ASP A 62 13.01 6.51 1.80
CA ASP A 62 11.61 6.10 1.76
C ASP A 62 10.87 6.87 0.67
N VAL A 63 10.08 6.11 -0.07
CA VAL A 63 9.21 6.62 -1.14
C VAL A 63 8.22 7.57 -0.50
N ASN A 64 8.54 8.86 -0.47
CA ASN A 64 7.63 9.87 0.01
C ASN A 64 6.54 10.08 -1.04
N LEU A 65 5.48 9.29 -0.95
CA LEU A 65 4.33 9.33 -1.86
C LEU A 65 3.67 10.73 -1.90
N ASN A 66 3.94 11.59 -0.89
CA ASN A 66 3.38 12.93 -0.75
C ASN A 66 4.36 14.07 -1.08
N SER A 67 5.62 13.78 -1.42
CA SER A 67 6.59 14.81 -1.79
C SER A 67 6.87 14.72 -3.26
N ASN A 68 6.62 15.81 -3.97
CA ASN A 68 7.01 16.06 -5.37
C ASN A 68 8.55 16.04 -5.60
N ASN A 69 9.30 15.24 -4.84
CA ASN A 69 10.75 15.11 -4.90
C ASN A 69 11.24 13.96 -5.80
N TYR A 70 10.37 13.32 -6.58
CA TYR A 70 10.78 12.38 -7.63
C TYR A 70 11.60 13.00 -8.78
N LEU A 71 11.93 14.30 -8.71
CA LEU A 71 12.61 15.04 -9.78
C LEU A 71 14.06 15.44 -9.49
N LEU A 72 14.62 15.17 -8.31
CA LEU A 72 16.01 15.54 -8.02
C LEU A 72 16.86 14.29 -7.76
N GLY A 73 17.49 13.79 -8.83
CA GLY A 73 18.69 12.96 -8.71
C GLY A 73 18.66 11.59 -9.38
N ARG A 74 18.43 11.52 -10.70
CA ARG A 74 19.06 10.48 -11.54
C ARG A 74 19.50 11.06 -12.88
N GLU A 75 20.72 11.58 -12.90
CA GLU A 75 21.52 11.62 -14.14
C GLU A 75 21.88 10.19 -14.54
N ASN A 76 20.91 9.42 -15.05
CA ASN A 76 21.17 8.21 -15.82
C ASN A 76 19.99 8.00 -16.76
N LYS A 77 20.10 8.62 -17.94
CA LYS A 77 19.31 8.29 -19.11
C LYS A 77 19.58 6.83 -19.47
N LYS A 78 18.66 5.92 -19.14
CA LYS A 78 18.26 4.73 -19.91
C LYS A 78 17.37 3.90 -18.99
N GLU A 79 16.15 3.68 -19.46
CA GLU A 79 15.06 3.02 -18.74
C GLU A 79 14.42 3.92 -17.68
N ALA A 80 13.45 4.71 -18.13
CA ALA A 80 12.50 5.33 -17.22
C ALA A 80 11.89 4.20 -16.35
N PRO A 81 11.93 4.29 -15.01
CA PRO A 81 11.08 3.43 -14.20
C PRO A 81 9.66 3.61 -14.74
N SER A 82 9.00 2.51 -15.12
CA SER A 82 7.59 2.53 -15.53
C SER A 82 6.85 3.40 -14.51
N PRO A 83 6.17 4.49 -14.93
CA PRO A 83 5.55 5.41 -14.00
C PRO A 83 4.70 4.61 -13.04
N VAL A 84 5.12 4.52 -11.77
CA VAL A 84 4.23 4.03 -10.72
C VAL A 84 3.01 4.92 -10.86
N PRO A 85 1.81 4.38 -11.19
CA PRO A 85 0.67 5.23 -11.47
C PRO A 85 0.46 6.12 -10.26
N MET A 86 0.70 7.43 -10.41
CA MET A 86 0.37 8.38 -9.35
C MET A 86 -1.10 8.16 -9.05
N LEU A 87 -1.40 7.97 -7.77
CA LEU A 87 -2.77 7.79 -7.33
C LEU A 87 -3.57 9.03 -7.78
N GLY A 88 -4.63 8.82 -8.57
CA GLY A 88 -5.44 9.92 -9.07
C GLY A 88 -6.03 10.73 -7.92
N LYS A 89 -6.35 12.02 -8.16
CA LYS A 89 -6.92 12.91 -7.14
C LYS A 89 -8.15 12.32 -6.44
N ASP A 90 -8.97 11.59 -7.18
CA ASP A 90 -10.18 10.95 -6.65
C ASP A 90 -9.86 9.78 -5.72
N ALA A 91 -8.80 9.02 -6.02
CA ALA A 91 -8.35 7.92 -5.19
C ALA A 91 -7.68 8.42 -3.90
N GLN A 92 -6.94 9.53 -3.95
CA GLN A 92 -6.44 10.18 -2.73
C GLN A 92 -7.59 10.67 -1.85
N LYS A 93 -8.56 11.37 -2.45
CA LYS A 93 -9.76 11.84 -1.74
C LYS A 93 -10.54 10.69 -1.08
N LEU A 94 -10.65 9.55 -1.76
CA LEU A 94 -11.30 8.35 -1.20
C LEU A 94 -10.58 7.85 0.05
N LEU A 95 -9.24 7.80 0.02
CA LEU A 95 -8.43 7.37 1.17
C LEU A 95 -8.59 8.33 2.35
N ASP A 96 -8.51 9.64 2.09
CA ASP A 96 -8.68 10.66 3.13
C ASP A 96 -10.06 10.53 3.82
N MET A 97 -11.12 10.38 3.02
CA MET A 97 -12.48 10.16 3.54
C MET A 97 -12.60 8.82 4.29
N TYR A 98 -11.97 7.76 3.79
CA TYR A 98 -12.02 6.45 4.41
C TYR A 98 -11.35 6.45 5.78
N ASP A 99 -10.20 7.11 5.94
CA ASP A 99 -9.47 7.14 7.20
C ASP A 99 -10.27 7.76 8.36
N GLU A 100 -11.13 8.74 8.07
CA GLU A 100 -12.00 9.41 9.03
C GLU A 100 -13.22 8.57 9.48
N LEU A 101 -13.51 7.44 8.81
CA LEU A 101 -14.67 6.61 9.13
C LEU A 101 -14.46 5.71 10.37
N SER A 102 -15.57 5.36 11.01
CA SER A 102 -15.62 4.32 12.03
C SER A 102 -15.28 2.95 11.44
N ALA A 103 -14.85 2.00 12.27
CA ALA A 103 -14.52 0.64 11.82
C ALA A 103 -15.70 -0.08 11.13
N GLU A 104 -16.92 0.14 11.62
CA GLU A 104 -18.14 -0.41 11.02
C GLU A 104 -18.38 0.17 9.62
N ASN A 105 -18.26 1.49 9.47
CA ASN A 105 -18.46 2.14 8.16
C ASN A 105 -17.34 1.79 7.17
N LYS A 106 -16.11 1.56 7.66
CA LYS A 106 -15.00 1.06 6.86
C LYS A 106 -15.30 -0.35 6.31
N ASP A 107 -15.83 -1.25 7.13
CA ASP A 107 -16.24 -2.58 6.67
C ASP A 107 -17.33 -2.50 5.59
N GLN A 108 -18.32 -1.64 5.78
CA GLN A 108 -19.39 -1.42 4.79
C GLN A 108 -18.85 -0.88 3.46
N VAL A 109 -17.96 0.11 3.48
CA VAL A 109 -17.29 0.63 2.28
C VAL A 109 -16.50 -0.48 1.59
N MET A 110 -15.75 -1.27 2.35
CA MET A 110 -14.96 -2.38 1.79
C MET A 110 -15.86 -3.44 1.14
N ARG A 111 -16.97 -3.82 1.75
CA ARG A 111 -17.94 -4.76 1.15
C ARG A 111 -18.49 -4.24 -0.18
N TYR A 112 -18.87 -2.97 -0.22
CA TYR A 112 -19.45 -2.34 -1.41
C TYR A 112 -18.42 -2.18 -2.54
N VAL A 113 -17.23 -1.66 -2.25
CA VAL A 113 -16.17 -1.53 -3.26
C VAL A 113 -15.74 -2.91 -3.78
N THR A 114 -15.68 -3.91 -2.90
CA THR A 114 -15.36 -5.29 -3.27
C THR A 114 -16.42 -5.89 -4.19
N SER A 115 -17.72 -5.63 -3.94
CA SER A 115 -18.79 -6.13 -4.80
C SER A 115 -18.71 -5.52 -6.20
N ILE A 116 -18.53 -4.20 -6.30
CA ILE A 116 -18.35 -3.50 -7.59
C ILE A 116 -17.14 -4.04 -8.34
N TYR A 117 -16.01 -4.22 -7.66
CA TYR A 117 -14.77 -4.72 -8.26
C TYR A 117 -14.97 -6.09 -8.92
N TYR A 118 -15.62 -7.02 -8.22
CA TYR A 118 -15.87 -8.35 -8.77
C TYR A 118 -16.90 -8.33 -9.89
N VAL A 119 -17.93 -7.49 -9.80
CA VAL A 119 -18.92 -7.31 -10.87
C VAL A 119 -18.29 -6.71 -12.12
N ASP A 120 -17.45 -5.67 -12.01
CA ASP A 120 -16.74 -5.06 -13.14
C ASP A 120 -15.82 -6.07 -13.83
N ARG A 121 -15.10 -6.88 -13.06
CA ARG A 121 -14.26 -7.95 -13.61
C ARG A 121 -15.07 -9.06 -14.27
N ALA A 122 -16.18 -9.48 -13.66
CA ALA A 122 -17.07 -10.47 -14.25
C ALA A 122 -17.66 -9.94 -15.56
N ASN A 123 -18.09 -8.68 -15.61
CA ASN A 123 -18.62 -8.02 -16.80
C ASN A 123 -17.57 -7.90 -17.91
N LYS A 124 -16.33 -7.53 -17.58
CA LYS A 124 -15.22 -7.54 -18.54
C LYS A 124 -14.98 -8.95 -19.07
N SER A 125 -14.94 -9.96 -18.21
CA SER A 125 -14.76 -11.36 -18.64
C SER A 125 -15.93 -11.88 -19.51
N ALA A 126 -17.17 -11.46 -19.21
CA ALA A 126 -18.36 -11.80 -19.97
C ALA A 126 -18.41 -11.07 -21.32
N GLN A 127 -17.97 -9.81 -21.38
CA GLN A 127 -17.81 -9.05 -22.63
C GLN A 127 -16.75 -9.69 -23.54
N TYR A 128 -15.62 -10.13 -22.98
CA TYR A 128 -14.60 -10.87 -23.74
C TYR A 128 -15.11 -12.25 -24.21
N SER A 129 -15.84 -12.98 -23.35
CA SER A 129 -16.44 -14.26 -23.71
C SER A 129 -17.52 -14.12 -24.80
N GLY A 130 -18.32 -13.05 -24.75
CA GLY A 130 -19.31 -12.72 -25.78
C GLY A 130 -18.69 -12.26 -27.10
N ALA A 131 -17.57 -11.52 -27.03
CA ALA A 131 -16.79 -11.15 -28.22
C ALA A 131 -16.10 -12.36 -28.87
N LEU A 132 -15.64 -13.35 -28.07
CA LEU A 132 -15.07 -14.60 -28.55
C LEU A 132 -16.14 -15.52 -29.18
N ALA A 133 -17.31 -15.65 -28.53
CA ALA A 133 -18.45 -16.43 -29.04
C ALA A 133 -19.06 -15.85 -30.33
N ALA A 134 -19.03 -14.52 -30.49
CA ALA A 134 -19.41 -13.86 -31.74
C ALA A 134 -18.40 -14.07 -32.88
N TYR A 135 -17.15 -14.41 -32.55
CA TYR A 135 -16.07 -14.68 -33.50
C TYR A 135 -16.02 -16.16 -33.92
N GLU A 136 -16.40 -17.08 -33.02
CA GLU A 136 -16.27 -18.53 -33.25
C GLU A 136 -17.51 -19.20 -33.87
N GLY A 137 -18.53 -18.45 -34.28
CA GLY A 137 -19.61 -18.99 -35.10
C GLY A 137 -20.39 -20.12 -34.41
N GLY A 138 -21.16 -19.76 -33.38
CA GLY A 138 -22.31 -20.50 -32.87
C GLY A 138 -22.23 -22.03 -32.78
N THR A 139 -22.06 -22.55 -31.56
CA THR A 139 -22.88 -23.67 -31.06
C THR A 139 -22.91 -23.65 -29.54
N GLU A 140 -24.05 -24.07 -29.02
CA GLU A 140 -24.52 -23.96 -27.64
C GLU A 140 -23.59 -24.62 -26.62
N GLN A 141 -23.22 -23.86 -25.58
CA GLN A 141 -23.11 -24.29 -24.18
C GLN A 141 -22.42 -23.17 -23.40
N HIS A 142 -23.17 -22.35 -22.64
CA HIS A 142 -22.72 -21.69 -21.39
C HIS A 142 -23.83 -20.77 -20.84
N THR A 143 -24.92 -21.38 -20.35
CA THR A 143 -26.03 -20.70 -19.66
C THR A 143 -25.86 -20.68 -18.14
N VAL A 144 -24.69 -21.04 -17.58
CA VAL A 144 -24.49 -21.18 -16.12
C VAL A 144 -24.02 -19.87 -15.46
N SER A 145 -23.35 -18.97 -16.20
CA SER A 145 -22.74 -17.76 -15.61
C SER A 145 -23.74 -16.63 -15.35
N LYS A 146 -24.81 -16.52 -16.16
CA LYS A 146 -25.81 -15.45 -16.03
C LYS A 146 -26.76 -15.70 -14.86
N GLU A 147 -27.15 -16.95 -14.65
CA GLU A 147 -28.04 -17.35 -13.56
C GLU A 147 -27.39 -17.17 -12.18
N THR A 148 -26.07 -17.36 -12.10
CA THR A 148 -25.30 -17.18 -10.86
C THR A 148 -25.21 -15.69 -10.46
N ALA A 149 -24.97 -14.81 -11.43
CA ALA A 149 -24.91 -13.36 -11.19
C ALA A 149 -26.29 -12.78 -10.80
N GLU A 150 -27.36 -13.23 -11.46
CA GLU A 150 -28.73 -12.81 -11.11
C GLU A 150 -29.17 -13.30 -9.73
N LYS A 151 -28.72 -14.50 -9.30
CA LYS A 151 -28.96 -15.03 -7.94
C LYS A 151 -28.24 -14.22 -6.85
N VAL A 152 -27.06 -13.69 -7.14
CA VAL A 152 -26.31 -12.84 -6.19
C VAL A 152 -26.96 -11.46 -6.06
N LEU A 153 -27.37 -10.84 -7.18
CA LEU A 153 -28.06 -9.55 -7.18
C LEU A 153 -29.41 -9.60 -6.45
N ARG A 154 -30.22 -10.65 -6.67
CA ARG A 154 -31.50 -10.83 -5.94
C ARG A 154 -31.32 -10.97 -4.44
N ARG A 155 -30.27 -11.65 -3.98
CA ARG A 155 -29.99 -11.78 -2.54
C ARG A 155 -29.59 -10.45 -1.89
N LEU A 156 -29.00 -9.53 -2.64
CA LEU A 156 -28.64 -8.20 -2.13
C LEU A 156 -29.89 -7.31 -2.02
N ASP A 157 -30.77 -7.33 -3.03
CA ASP A 157 -32.06 -6.60 -2.99
C ASP A 157 -33.00 -7.11 -1.86
N ASP A 158 -32.97 -8.41 -1.57
CA ASP A 158 -33.77 -9.00 -0.48
C ASP A 158 -33.20 -8.66 0.91
N MET A 159 -31.91 -8.36 1.01
CA MET A 159 -31.26 -7.91 2.25
C MET A 159 -31.54 -6.44 2.57
N GLU A 160 -31.68 -5.58 1.55
CA GLU A 160 -32.01 -4.15 1.73
C GLU A 160 -33.48 -3.91 2.10
N LYS A 161 -34.39 -4.84 1.79
CA LYS A 161 -35.83 -4.71 2.08
C LYS A 161 -36.24 -5.20 3.48
N ASN A 162 -35.34 -5.78 4.24
CA ASN A 162 -35.63 -6.41 5.53
C ASN A 162 -34.90 -5.76 6.73
N THR A 163 -34.45 -4.52 6.54
CA THR A 163 -33.88 -3.60 7.55
C THR A 163 -34.59 -2.26 7.46
#